data_AF-A0A853DSA5-F1
#
_entry.id   AF-A0A853DSA5-F1
#
_cell.length_a   1.000
_cell.length_b   1.000
_cell.length_c   1.000
_cell.angle_alpha   90.00
_cell.angle_beta   90.00
_cell.angle_gamma   90.00
#
_symmetry.space_group_name_H-M   'P 1'
#
loop_
_entity.id
_entity.type
_entity.pdbx_description
1 polymer ?
#
loop_
_entity_poly.entity_id
_entity_poly.type
_entity_poly.pdbx_seq_one_letter_code
_entity_poly.pdbx_strand_id
1 'polypeptide(L)'
;MMSRPDAHLVYVRRVAPRTPGVCEDCVALGTPWVHLRLCLTCGKVGCCDSSPMRHARAHALHDTHPIVRSLEPGESWRWCYLDEDFV
;
A
#
# COMPACT_ATOMS: atom_id res chain seq x y z
N MET A 1 26.72 -6.92 6.04
CA MET A 1 25.66 -6.42 6.95
C MET A 1 24.36 -7.10 6.51
N MET A 2 23.88 -8.12 7.23
CA MET A 2 22.55 -8.68 6.95
C MET A 2 21.54 -7.80 7.69
N SER A 3 20.89 -6.89 6.97
CA SER A 3 19.82 -6.06 7.54
C SER A 3 18.76 -6.99 8.15
N ARG A 4 18.37 -6.71 9.40
CA ARG A 4 17.31 -7.48 10.06
C ARG A 4 16.03 -7.35 9.23
N PRO A 5 15.25 -8.43 9.09
CA PRO A 5 13.96 -8.35 8.42
C PRO A 5 13.07 -7.34 9.16
N ASP A 6 12.32 -6.56 8.38
CA ASP A 6 11.34 -5.58 8.87
C ASP A 6 10.40 -6.24 9.89
N ALA A 7 10.27 -5.63 11.06
CA ALA A 7 9.47 -6.18 12.17
C ALA A 7 7.96 -6.21 11.86
N HIS A 8 7.50 -5.35 10.95
CA HIS A 8 6.13 -5.22 10.52
C HIS A 8 5.68 -6.31 9.55
N LEU A 9 6.59 -7.17 9.07
CA LEU A 9 6.24 -8.39 8.33
C LEU A 9 5.23 -9.28 9.07
N VAL A 10 5.17 -9.18 10.40
CA VAL A 10 4.18 -9.87 11.25
C VAL A 10 2.72 -9.53 10.89
N TYR A 11 2.47 -8.37 10.26
CA TYR A 11 1.14 -7.92 9.83
C TYR A 11 0.76 -8.43 8.43
N VAL A 12 1.72 -8.93 7.64
CA VAL A 12 1.47 -9.39 6.28
C VAL A 12 0.59 -10.66 6.30
N ARG A 13 -0.43 -10.68 5.45
CA ARG A 13 -1.37 -11.78 5.25
C ARG A 13 -1.54 -12.08 3.76
N ARG A 14 -2.08 -13.26 3.44
CA ARG A 14 -2.57 -13.53 2.08
C ARG A 14 -3.90 -12.80 1.92
N VAL A 15 -3.87 -11.73 1.14
CA VAL A 15 -5.05 -10.89 0.87
C VAL A 15 -5.24 -10.73 -0.63
N ALA A 16 -6.50 -10.53 -1.02
CA ALA A 16 -6.88 -10.08 -2.35
C ALA A 16 -7.21 -8.58 -2.31
N PRO A 17 -7.05 -7.84 -3.43
CA PRO A 17 -7.54 -6.47 -3.52
C PRO A 17 -9.06 -6.42 -3.29
N ARG A 18 -9.51 -5.62 -2.32
CA ARG A 18 -10.95 -5.39 -2.08
C ARG A 18 -11.61 -4.70 -3.26
N THR A 19 -10.88 -3.77 -3.89
CA THR A 19 -11.32 -3.02 -5.05
C THR A 19 -10.28 -3.17 -6.17
N PRO A 20 -10.34 -4.27 -6.95
CA PRO A 20 -9.38 -4.52 -8.02
C PRO A 20 -9.33 -3.37 -9.03
N GLY A 21 -8.14 -2.81 -9.25
CA GLY A 21 -7.90 -1.79 -10.26
C GLY A 21 -8.35 -0.36 -9.90
N VAL A 22 -8.89 -0.12 -8.70
CA VAL A 22 -9.33 1.23 -8.30
C VAL A 22 -8.97 1.56 -6.86
N CYS A 23 -8.67 2.83 -6.61
CA CYS A 23 -8.64 3.39 -5.26
C CYS A 23 -10.03 3.89 -4.89
N GLU A 24 -10.72 3.18 -3.98
CA GLU A 24 -12.11 3.47 -3.59
C GLU A 24 -12.31 4.90 -3.06
N ASP A 25 -11.33 5.41 -2.31
CA ASP A 25 -11.37 6.76 -1.75
C ASP A 25 -11.21 7.83 -2.85
N CYS A 26 -10.36 7.58 -3.85
CA CYS A 26 -10.24 8.49 -4.99
C CYS A 26 -11.51 8.53 -5.83
N VAL A 27 -12.16 7.38 -6.04
CA VAL A 27 -13.45 7.29 -6.74
C VAL A 27 -14.53 8.07 -5.99
N ALA A 28 -14.62 7.89 -4.67
CA ALA A 28 -15.58 8.61 -3.83
C ALA A 28 -15.39 10.14 -3.88
N LEU A 29 -14.14 10.60 -3.98
CA LEU A 29 -13.80 12.02 -4.05
C LEU A 29 -13.79 12.58 -5.48
N GLY A 30 -13.95 11.76 -6.51
CA GLY A 30 -13.84 12.19 -7.91
C GLY A 30 -12.44 12.69 -8.29
N THR A 31 -11.39 12.12 -7.68
CA THR A 31 -10.00 12.53 -7.88
C THR A 31 -9.21 11.53 -8.73
N PRO A 32 -8.24 11.98 -9.54
CA PRO A 32 -7.36 11.08 -10.27
C PRO A 32 -6.29 10.46 -9.35
N TRP A 33 -5.66 9.38 -9.81
CA TRP A 33 -4.47 8.78 -9.21
C TRP A 33 -3.46 8.38 -10.28
N VAL A 34 -2.22 8.13 -9.85
CA VAL A 34 -1.11 7.71 -10.72
C VAL A 34 -0.96 6.18 -10.70
N HIS A 35 -0.64 5.62 -9.53
CA HIS A 35 -0.42 4.19 -9.33
C HIS A 35 -1.13 3.67 -8.09
N LEU A 36 -1.35 2.36 -8.05
CA LEU A 36 -2.07 1.70 -6.97
C LEU A 36 -1.16 0.86 -6.08
N ARG A 37 -1.55 0.77 -4.80
CA ARG A 37 -0.88 0.01 -3.76
C ARG A 37 -1.89 -0.86 -3.03
N LEU A 38 -1.55 -2.13 -2.85
CA LEU A 38 -2.33 -3.09 -2.09
C LEU A 38 -1.80 -3.17 -0.67
N CYS A 39 -2.63 -2.87 0.33
CA CYS A 39 -2.33 -3.17 1.72
C CYS A 39 -2.24 -4.69 1.92
N LEU A 40 -1.11 -5.18 2.42
CA LEU A 40 -0.90 -6.62 2.66
C LEU A 40 -1.47 -7.10 4.01
N THR A 41 -2.01 -6.21 4.83
CA THR A 41 -2.68 -6.56 6.08
C THR A 41 -4.17 -6.84 5.87
N CYS A 42 -4.87 -5.96 5.15
CA CYS A 42 -6.34 -6.01 5.05
C CYS A 42 -6.90 -6.06 3.63
N GLY A 43 -6.07 -5.87 2.59
CA GLY A 43 -6.49 -5.89 1.19
C GLY A 43 -7.05 -4.59 0.62
N LYS A 44 -7.04 -3.47 1.38
CA LYS A 44 -7.43 -2.15 0.85
C LYS A 44 -6.49 -1.73 -0.29
N VAL A 45 -7.05 -1.07 -1.30
CA VAL A 45 -6.30 -0.49 -2.41
C VAL A 45 -6.26 1.03 -2.27
N GLY A 46 -5.06 1.58 -2.17
CA GLY A 46 -4.82 3.02 -2.05
C GLY A 46 -3.99 3.55 -3.22
N CYS A 47 -4.13 4.84 -3.53
CA CYS A 47 -3.25 5.51 -4.48
C CYS A 47 -1.88 5.83 -3.85
N CYS A 48 -0.82 5.81 -4.67
CA CYS A 48 0.56 6.02 -4.25
C CYS A 48 0.87 7.47 -3.82
N ASP A 49 2.07 7.70 -3.29
CA ASP A 49 2.51 9.00 -2.77
C ASP A 49 2.69 10.08 -3.84
N SER A 50 2.88 9.67 -5.10
CA SER A 50 2.89 10.58 -6.26
C SER A 50 1.48 10.99 -6.70
N SER A 51 0.43 10.36 -6.16
CA SER A 51 -0.95 10.76 -6.41
C SER A 51 -1.35 11.92 -5.49
N PRO A 52 -2.31 12.79 -5.88
CA PRO A 52 -2.69 13.95 -5.07
C PRO A 52 -3.13 13.61 -3.65
N MET A 53 -3.88 12.52 -3.48
CA MET A 53 -4.52 12.16 -2.21
C MET A 53 -3.71 11.22 -1.31
N ARG A 54 -2.71 10.50 -1.85
CA ARG A 54 -1.80 9.63 -1.09
C ARG A 54 -2.50 8.64 -0.14
N HIS A 55 -3.61 8.04 -0.58
CA HIS A 55 -4.47 7.20 0.27
C HIS A 55 -3.74 5.97 0.84
N ALA A 56 -2.76 5.41 0.14
CA ALA A 56 -1.99 4.28 0.65
C ALA A 56 -1.18 4.65 1.91
N ARG A 57 -0.52 5.82 1.89
CA ARG A 57 0.23 6.35 3.04
C ARG A 57 -0.70 6.70 4.19
N ALA A 58 -1.80 7.40 3.90
CA ALA A 58 -2.78 7.74 4.92
C ALA A 58 -3.31 6.48 5.61
N HIS A 59 -3.73 5.48 4.84
CA HIS A 59 -4.18 4.20 5.37
C HIS A 59 -3.13 3.50 6.24
N ALA A 60 -1.88 3.45 5.78
CA ALA A 60 -0.81 2.81 6.52
C ALA A 60 -0.57 3.44 7.90
N LEU A 61 -0.61 4.77 7.98
CA LEU A 61 -0.39 5.54 9.22
C LEU A 61 -1.61 5.52 10.15
N HIS A 62 -2.83 5.56 9.61
CA HIS A 62 -4.05 5.57 10.42
C HIS A 62 -4.41 4.18 10.98
N ASP A 63 -4.30 3.13 10.16
CA ASP A 63 -4.75 1.78 10.53
C ASP A 63 -3.61 0.88 11.02
N THR A 64 -2.38 1.42 11.11
CA THR A 64 -1.17 0.64 11.44
C THR A 64 -1.01 -0.56 10.48
N HIS A 65 -1.22 -0.30 9.19
CA HIS A 65 -1.06 -1.26 8.11
C HIS A 65 0.14 -0.89 7.23
N PRO A 66 1.37 -1.03 7.75
CA PRO A 66 2.54 -0.34 7.20
C PRO A 66 2.99 -0.88 5.86
N ILE A 67 2.77 -2.17 5.58
CA ILE A 67 3.32 -2.83 4.39
C ILE A 67 2.29 -2.89 3.27
N VAL A 68 2.69 -2.33 2.12
CA VAL A 68 1.95 -2.41 0.86
C VAL A 68 2.75 -3.13 -0.21
N ARG A 69 2.06 -3.61 -1.25
CA ARG A 69 2.66 -4.10 -2.50
C ARG A 69 2.23 -3.21 -3.66
N SER A 70 3.09 -3.04 -4.66
CA SER A 70 2.67 -2.45 -5.93
C SER A 70 1.58 -3.30 -6.61
N LEU A 71 0.65 -2.64 -7.29
CA LEU A 71 -0.31 -3.26 -8.20
C LEU A 71 -0.03 -2.93 -9.67
N GLU A 72 1.10 -2.28 -9.97
CA GLU A 72 1.44 -1.94 -11.33
C GLU A 72 1.90 -3.19 -12.11
N PRO A 73 1.61 -3.27 -13.42
CA PRO A 73 2.03 -4.39 -14.25
C PRO A 73 3.55 -4.61 -14.21
N GLY A 74 3.97 -5.83 -13.87
CA GLY A 74 5.39 -6.21 -13.81
C GLY A 74 6.09 -5.87 -12.48
N GLU A 75 5.41 -5.21 -11.55
CA GLU A 75 5.98 -4.87 -10.24
C GLU A 75 5.52 -5.84 -9.15
N SER A 76 6.45 -6.29 -8.31
CA SER A 76 6.19 -7.19 -7.18
C SER A 76 6.80 -6.73 -5.86
N TRP A 77 7.41 -5.54 -5.86
CA TRP A 77 8.05 -4.97 -4.69
C TRP A 77 7.04 -4.62 -3.60
N ARG A 78 7.54 -4.57 -2.37
CA ARG A 78 6.79 -4.17 -1.18
C ARG A 78 7.51 -3.02 -0.49
N TRP A 79 6.74 -2.21 0.20
CA TRP A 79 7.23 -1.02 0.88
C TRP A 79 6.61 -0.93 2.25
N CYS A 80 7.43 -0.61 3.25
CA CYS A 80 6.98 -0.30 4.60
C CYS A 80 6.92 1.22 4.77
N TYR A 81 5.73 1.75 5.02
CA TYR A 81 5.53 3.18 5.24
C TYR A 81 6.05 3.69 6.60
N LEU A 82 6.26 2.79 7.57
CA LEU A 82 6.80 3.17 8.88
C LEU A 82 8.34 3.21 8.88
N ASP A 83 8.97 2.26 8.18
CA ASP A 83 10.43 2.18 8.08
C ASP A 83 10.98 2.92 6.86
N GLU A 84 10.10 3.39 5.97
CA GLU A 84 10.43 4.09 4.71
C GLU A 84 11.46 3.33 3.85
N ASP A 85 11.31 2.00 3.78
CA ASP A 85 12.22 1.11 3.03
C ASP A 85 11.48 -0.05 2.34
N PHE A 86 12.17 -0.71 1.40
CA PHE A 86 11.71 -1.91 0.72
C PHE A 86 11.75 -3.15 1.63
N VAL A 87 10.78 -4.06 1.44
CA VAL A 87 10.62 -5.29 2.23
C VAL A 87 10.47 -6.54 1.36
#